data_AF-A0A0J6STG4-F1
#
_entry.id   AF-A0A0J6STG4-F1
#
_cell.length_a   1.000
_cell.length_b   1.000
_cell.length_c   1.000
_cell.angle_alpha   90.00
_cell.angle_beta   90.00
_cell.angle_gamma   90.00
#
_symmetry.space_group_name_H-M   'P 1'
#
loop_
_entity.id
_entity.type
_entity.pdbx_description
1 polymer ?
#
loop_
_entity_poly.entity_id
_entity_poly.type
_entity_poly.pdbx_seq_one_letter_code
_entity_poly.pdbx_strand_id
1 'polypeptide(L)'
;MSDLSPLSGLPNLQQVDCGGTQVSDLSPLSGLPNLQQVDCFNTQVSDLSPLSGLPNLQQVDCCNTQVSDLSPLSGLPNLQKV
;
A
#
# COMPACT_ATOMS: atom_id res chain seq x y z
N MET A 1 -14.08 8.14 1.35
CA MET A 1 -13.71 6.76 0.97
C MET A 1 -12.90 6.17 2.11
N SER A 2 -13.12 4.92 2.48
CA SER A 2 -12.42 4.28 3.61
C SER A 2 -12.23 2.77 3.44
N ASP A 3 -12.88 2.17 2.45
CA ASP A 3 -12.89 0.72 2.24
C ASP A 3 -12.24 0.38 0.89
N LEU A 4 -11.21 -0.45 0.93
CA LEU A 4 -10.49 -0.97 -0.23
C LEU A 4 -10.91 -2.40 -0.58
N SER A 5 -11.86 -3.00 0.13
CA SER A 5 -12.34 -4.38 -0.10
C SER A 5 -12.69 -4.67 -1.57
N PRO A 6 -13.32 -3.76 -2.34
CA PRO A 6 -13.59 -3.99 -3.76
C PRO A 6 -12.35 -4.17 -4.65
N LEU A 7 -11.16 -3.78 -4.18
CA LEU A 7 -9.90 -3.91 -4.91
C LEU A 7 -9.26 -5.30 -4.72
N SER A 8 -9.74 -6.07 -3.74
CA SER A 8 -9.22 -7.40 -3.46
C SER A 8 -9.38 -8.32 -4.67
N GLY A 9 -8.33 -9.08 -4.99
CA GLY A 9 -8.37 -10.04 -6.08
C GLY A 9 -8.44 -9.43 -7.48
N LEU A 10 -8.04 -8.17 -7.66
CA LEU A 10 -7.83 -7.56 -8.98
C LEU A 10 -6.39 -7.81 -9.46
N PRO A 11 -6.09 -8.94 -10.15
CA PRO A 11 -4.72 -9.36 -10.42
C PRO A 11 -3.94 -8.38 -11.31
N ASN A 12 -4.64 -7.53 -12.07
CA ASN A 12 -4.04 -6.55 -12.99
C ASN A 12 -3.97 -5.14 -12.39
N LEU A 13 -4.35 -4.95 -11.12
CA LEU A 13 -4.27 -3.65 -10.47
C LEU A 13 -2.79 -3.26 -10.30
N GLN A 14 -2.42 -2.09 -10.83
CA GLN A 14 -1.04 -1.59 -10.81
C GLN A 14 -0.86 -0.41 -9.86
N GLN A 15 -1.91 0.38 -9.66
CA GLN A 15 -1.85 1.61 -8.88
C GLN A 15 -3.08 1.71 -8.00
N VAL A 16 -2.87 2.14 -6.76
CA VAL A 16 -3.93 2.49 -5.80
C VAL A 16 -3.62 3.88 -5.28
N ASP A 17 -4.56 4.80 -5.48
CA ASP A 17 -4.56 6.11 -4.85
C ASP A 17 -5.74 6.19 -3.89
N CYS A 18 -5.42 6.32 -2.61
CA CYS A 18 -6.38 6.58 -1.55
C CYS A 18 -5.98 7.80 -0.70
N GLY A 19 -5.15 8.68 -1.26
CA GLY A 19 -4.64 9.87 -0.58
C GLY A 19 -5.77 10.81 -0.14
N GLY A 20 -5.64 11.40 1.04
CA GLY A 20 -6.63 12.33 1.62
C GLY A 20 -7.96 11.68 2.00
N THR A 21 -8.02 10.35 2.10
CA THR A 21 -9.21 9.60 2.51
C THR A 21 -9.12 9.13 3.96
N GLN A 22 -10.14 8.39 4.43
CA GLN A 22 -10.17 7.82 5.78
C GLN A 22 -9.73 6.34 5.81
N VAL A 23 -9.00 5.88 4.79
CA VAL A 23 -8.46 4.53 4.77
C VAL A 23 -7.50 4.35 5.94
N SER A 24 -7.63 3.22 6.63
CA SER A 24 -6.72 2.76 7.69
C SER A 24 -6.22 1.34 7.48
N ASP A 25 -6.91 0.56 6.63
CA ASP A 25 -6.63 -0.85 6.38
C ASP A 25 -6.19 -1.08 4.92
N LEU A 26 -4.97 -1.57 4.75
CA LEU A 26 -4.40 -1.95 3.46
C LEU A 26 -4.50 -3.45 3.18
N SER A 27 -5.12 -4.25 4.07
CA SER A 27 -5.28 -5.71 3.90
C SER A 27 -5.83 -6.12 2.53
N PRO A 28 -6.79 -5.39 1.91
CA PRO A 28 -7.28 -5.74 0.58
C PRO A 28 -6.21 -5.69 -0.54
N LEU A 29 -5.08 -5.00 -0.32
CA LEU A 29 -3.98 -4.90 -1.28
C LEU A 29 -2.99 -6.06 -1.21
N SER A 30 -3.11 -6.90 -0.18
CA SER A 30 -2.19 -8.02 0.03
C SER A 30 -2.26 -9.02 -1.14
N GLY A 31 -1.09 -9.48 -1.56
CA GLY A 31 -0.97 -10.50 -2.61
C GLY A 31 -1.36 -10.04 -4.01
N LEU A 32 -1.55 -8.74 -4.27
CA LEU A 32 -1.80 -8.21 -5.61
C LEU A 32 -0.51 -8.25 -6.45
N PRO A 33 -0.37 -9.21 -7.39
CA PRO A 33 0.94 -9.56 -7.95
C PRO A 33 1.52 -8.46 -8.84
N ASN A 34 0.68 -7.60 -9.41
CA ASN A 34 1.08 -6.54 -10.35
C ASN A 34 1.03 -5.14 -9.72
N LEU A 35 0.79 -5.01 -8.42
CA LEU A 35 0.73 -3.71 -7.76
C LEU A 35 2.12 -3.08 -7.73
N GLN A 36 2.22 -1.85 -8.23
CA GLN A 36 3.46 -1.10 -8.39
C GLN A 36 3.50 0.16 -7.53
N GLN A 37 2.35 0.81 -7.33
CA GLN A 37 2.28 2.08 -6.62
C GLN A 37 1.11 2.09 -5.64
N VAL A 38 1.37 2.55 -4.41
CA VAL A 38 0.36 2.79 -3.37
C VAL A 38 0.55 4.20 -2.83
N ASP A 39 -0.44 5.06 -3.04
CA ASP A 39 -0.52 6.36 -2.41
C ASP A 39 -1.57 6.29 -1.28
N CYS A 40 -1.11 6.43 -0.04
CA CYS A 40 -1.94 6.58 1.15
C CYS A 40 -1.59 7.88 1.91
N PHE A 41 -1.13 8.91 1.20
CA PHE A 41 -0.85 10.23 1.76
C PHE A 41 -2.03 10.76 2.57
N ASN A 42 -1.78 11.31 3.76
CA ASN A 42 -2.82 11.94 4.58
C ASN A 42 -4.03 11.02 4.85
N THR A 43 -3.75 9.79 5.28
CA THR A 43 -4.74 8.78 5.68
C THR A 43 -4.51 8.34 7.13
N GLN A 44 -5.30 7.38 7.61
CA GLN A 44 -5.19 6.82 8.97
C GLN A 44 -4.40 5.50 9.01
N VAL A 45 -3.69 5.16 7.93
CA VAL A 45 -2.86 3.95 7.86
C VAL A 45 -1.77 4.01 8.92
N SER A 46 -1.59 2.90 9.64
CA SER A 46 -0.52 2.72 10.63
C SER A 46 0.31 1.45 10.39
N ASP A 47 -0.19 0.52 9.58
CA ASP A 47 0.43 -0.77 9.31
C ASP A 47 0.68 -0.97 7.80
N LEU A 48 1.93 -1.25 7.45
CA LEU A 48 2.36 -1.55 6.08
C LEU A 48 2.58 -3.05 5.83
N SER A 49 2.34 -3.91 6.82
CA SER A 49 2.44 -5.38 6.69
C SER A 49 1.70 -5.95 5.48
N PRO A 50 0.51 -5.44 5.08
CA PRO A 50 -0.17 -5.92 3.88
C PRO A 50 0.61 -5.71 2.57
N LEU A 51 1.53 -4.75 2.52
CA LEU A 51 2.38 -4.47 1.35
C LEU A 51 3.63 -5.35 1.29
N SER A 52 3.92 -6.10 2.35
CA SER A 52 5.07 -7.01 2.39
C SER A 52 4.95 -8.09 1.31
N GLY A 53 6.08 -8.45 0.71
CA GLY A 53 6.14 -9.50 -0.29
C GLY A 53 5.48 -9.19 -1.65
N LEU A 54 5.01 -7.96 -1.89
CA LEU A 54 4.50 -7.54 -3.20
C LEU A 54 5.66 -7.43 -4.20
N PRO A 55 5.80 -8.37 -5.15
CA PRO A 55 7.05 -8.54 -5.90
C PRO A 55 7.33 -7.39 -6.86
N ASN A 56 6.31 -6.65 -7.27
CA ASN A 56 6.41 -5.56 -8.25
C ASN A 56 6.22 -4.17 -7.63
N LEU A 57 6.11 -4.05 -6.30
CA LEU A 57 5.91 -2.76 -5.65
C LEU A 57 7.16 -1.89 -5.79
N GLN A 58 6.97 -0.67 -6.29
CA GLN A 58 8.05 0.27 -6.62
C GLN A 58 7.97 1.54 -5.77
N GLN A 59 6.75 2.01 -5.48
CA GLN A 59 6.54 3.28 -4.77
C GLN A 59 5.44 3.14 -3.73
N VAL A 60 5.71 3.65 -2.53
CA VAL A 60 4.73 3.83 -1.47
C VAL A 60 4.80 5.30 -1.04
N ASP A 61 3.68 6.01 -0.97
CA ASP A 61 3.62 7.29 -0.26
C ASP A 61 2.77 7.10 0.99
N CYS A 62 3.43 7.14 2.16
CA CYS A 62 2.79 7.10 3.46
C CYS A 62 3.03 8.38 4.26
N CYS A 63 3.27 9.52 3.59
CA CYS A 63 3.42 10.80 4.26
C CYS A 63 2.11 11.22 4.95
N ASN A 64 2.21 11.89 6.11
CA ASN A 64 1.06 12.29 6.92
C ASN A 64 0.13 11.12 7.32
N THR A 65 0.71 9.94 7.57
CA THR A 65 0.01 8.79 8.14
C THR A 65 0.44 8.54 9.59
N GLN A 66 -0.02 7.45 10.19
CA GLN A 66 0.40 7.00 11.54
C GLN A 66 1.49 5.92 11.48
N VAL A 67 2.04 5.64 10.30
CA VAL A 67 3.10 4.65 10.12
C VAL A 67 4.37 5.10 10.84
N SER A 68 4.90 4.23 11.70
CA SER A 68 6.19 4.42 12.38
C SER A 68 7.20 3.32 12.08
N ASP A 69 6.75 2.19 11.54
CA ASP A 69 7.58 1.06 11.17
C ASP A 69 7.54 0.84 9.64
N LEU A 70 8.71 0.94 9.01
CA LEU A 70 8.93 0.67 7.59
C LEU A 70 9.56 -0.70 7.34
N SER A 71 9.81 -1.49 8.39
CA SER A 71 10.37 -2.85 8.27
C SER A 71 9.62 -3.76 7.29
N PRO A 72 8.28 -3.68 7.11
CA PRO A 72 7.57 -4.50 6.13
C PRO A 72 8.01 -4.28 4.68
N LEU A 73 8.62 -3.13 4.37
CA LEU A 73 9.06 -2.77 3.02
C LEU A 73 10.51 -3.20 2.72
N SER A 74 11.28 -3.57 3.75
CA SER A 74 12.75 -3.75 3.67
C SER A 74 13.22 -4.86 2.72
N GLY A 75 12.36 -5.84 2.42
CA GLY A 75 12.68 -6.99 1.55
C GLY A 75 12.12 -6.91 0.13
N LEU A 76 11.51 -5.78 -0.24
CA LEU A 76 10.86 -5.64 -1.54
C LEU A 76 11.90 -5.43 -2.66
N PRO A 77 12.01 -6.34 -3.63
CA PRO A 77 13.13 -6.35 -4.58
C PRO A 77 13.13 -5.20 -5.59
N ASN A 78 11.96 -4.59 -5.83
CA ASN A 78 11.78 -3.53 -6.83
C ASN A 78 11.42 -2.17 -6.20
N LEU A 79 11.48 -2.05 -4.88
CA LEU A 79 11.11 -0.81 -4.19
C LEU A 79 12.17 0.27 -4.43
N GLN A 80 11.72 1.43 -4.89
CA GLN A 80 12.57 2.55 -5.29
C GLN A 80 12.32 3.80 -4.44
N LYS A 81 11.10 3.97 -3.95
CA LYS A 81 10.68 5.17 -3.20
C LYS A 81 9.68 4.83 -2.11
N VAL A 82 9.89 5.45 -0.94
CA VAL A 82 8.99 5.50 0.22
C VAL A 82 8.93 6.95 0.69
#